data_AF-A0A4R6WQJ3-F1
#
_entry.id   AF-A0A4R6WQJ3-F1
#
_cell.length_a   1.000
_cell.length_b   1.000
_cell.length_c   1.000
_cell.angle_alpha   90.00
_cell.angle_beta   90.00
_cell.angle_gamma   90.00
#
_symmetry.space_group_name_H-M   'P 1'
#
loop_
_entity.id
_entity.type
_entity.pdbx_description
1 polymer ?
#
loop_
_entity_poly.entity_id
_entity_poly.type
_entity_poly.pdbx_seq_one_letter_code
_entity_poly.pdbx_strand_id
1 'polypeptide(L)'
;MQKKAKVGDKKIIRRLDMKRSVRRARPAAGISGGINPLLAMRELPRIYERMGDCLLDRMHRHAGNPGVTRSLSRQLDWVGTRAQLVNSFIAAGDGALGYLCAESLSPERLASLVELTARHVAEERLPVALFLMEKIDEELRLA
;
A
#
# COMPACT_ATOMS: atom_id res chain seq x y z
N MET A 1 45.18 49.05 33.37
CA MET A 1 44.29 48.21 34.19
C MET A 1 43.91 46.97 33.39
N GLN A 2 44.23 45.78 33.90
CA GLN A 2 43.70 44.51 33.39
C GLN A 2 42.22 44.36 33.78
N LYS A 3 41.40 43.75 32.91
CA LYS A 3 40.46 42.69 33.29
C LYS A 3 40.04 41.88 32.06
N LYS A 4 40.23 40.56 32.20
CA LYS A 4 39.87 39.48 31.30
C LYS A 4 38.35 39.24 31.33
N ALA A 5 37.77 38.82 30.21
CA ALA A 5 36.92 37.63 30.09
C ALA A 5 36.51 37.46 28.61
N LYS A 6 36.89 36.43 27.84
CA LYS A 6 36.77 34.96 27.99
C LYS A 6 35.59 34.47 27.12
N VAL A 7 35.99 33.88 25.99
CA VAL A 7 35.48 32.63 25.40
C VAL A 7 34.02 32.59 24.98
N GLY A 8 33.78 32.29 23.71
CA GLY A 8 32.45 31.83 23.29
C GLY A 8 32.24 31.52 21.82
N ASP A 9 33.29 31.26 21.04
CA ASP A 9 33.16 30.65 19.72
C ASP A 9 32.65 29.21 19.90
N LYS A 10 31.39 28.94 19.51
CA LYS A 10 30.90 27.64 19.00
C LYS A 10 29.38 27.58 18.87
N LYS A 11 28.99 27.07 17.68
CA LYS A 11 27.71 26.41 17.35
C LYS A 11 26.54 27.39 17.25
N ILE A 12 25.63 27.30 16.27
CA ILE A 12 24.93 26.09 15.84
C ILE A 12 24.56 26.28 14.37
N ILE A 13 25.19 25.50 13.50
CA ILE A 13 24.64 25.15 12.20
C ILE A 13 23.30 24.48 12.50
N ARG A 14 22.18 25.12 12.13
CA ARG A 14 20.86 24.50 12.12
C ARG A 14 20.90 23.36 11.11
N ARG A 15 21.28 22.16 11.59
CA ARG A 15 20.93 20.91 10.93
C ARG A 15 19.42 20.93 10.79
N LEU A 16 18.93 21.03 9.55
CA LEU A 16 17.62 20.51 9.20
C LEU A 16 17.67 19.02 9.58
N ASP A 17 17.19 18.75 10.78
CA ASP A 17 16.87 17.41 11.24
C ASP A 17 15.67 16.97 10.41
N MET A 18 15.99 16.46 9.23
CA MET A 18 15.09 15.69 8.40
C MET A 18 14.79 14.45 9.22
N LYS A 19 13.78 14.58 10.09
CA LYS A 19 13.11 13.48 10.77
C LYS A 19 12.55 12.59 9.67
N ARG A 20 13.41 11.74 9.13
CA ARG A 20 13.05 10.43 8.58
C ARG A 20 12.30 9.77 9.72
N SER A 21 11.00 9.98 9.74
CA SER A 21 10.06 9.09 10.40
C SER A 21 10.29 7.74 9.75
N VAL A 22 11.23 6.98 10.29
CA VAL A 22 11.28 5.54 10.15
C VAL A 22 9.94 5.10 10.73
N ARG A 23 8.92 5.04 9.87
CA ARG A 23 7.67 4.36 10.16
C ARG A 23 8.13 2.93 10.42
N ARG A 24 8.30 2.59 11.71
CA ARG A 24 8.51 1.21 12.14
C ARG A 24 7.35 0.46 11.51
N ALA A 25 7.66 -0.37 10.52
CA ALA A 25 6.73 -1.33 9.98
C ALA A 25 6.23 -2.11 11.21
N ARG A 26 4.99 -1.84 11.61
CA ARG A 26 4.31 -2.63 12.61
C ARG A 26 4.34 -4.06 12.04
N PRO A 27 4.91 -5.06 12.73
CA PRO A 27 4.78 -6.42 12.26
C PRO A 27 3.29 -6.68 12.09
N ALA A 28 2.88 -7.16 10.91
CA ALA A 28 1.52 -7.61 10.68
C ALA A 28 1.21 -8.63 11.77
N ALA A 29 0.44 -8.22 12.77
CA ALA A 29 0.03 -9.09 13.85
C ALA A 29 -0.75 -10.22 13.18
N GLY A 30 -0.30 -11.47 13.38
CA GLY A 30 -0.96 -12.64 12.83
C GLY A 30 -2.43 -12.66 13.27
N ILE A 31 -3.34 -12.50 12.31
CA ILE A 31 -4.78 -12.61 12.52
C ILE A 31 -5.12 -14.09 12.38
N SER A 32 -4.82 -14.88 13.42
CA SER A 32 -5.28 -16.28 13.52
C SER A 32 -6.51 -16.34 14.42
N GLY A 33 -7.56 -15.65 13.99
CA GLY A 33 -8.88 -15.65 14.61
C GLY A 33 -9.87 -15.12 13.58
N GLY A 34 -10.79 -15.99 13.13
CA GLY A 34 -11.85 -15.75 12.15
C GLY A 34 -11.68 -14.50 11.29
N ILE A 35 -11.06 -14.63 10.12
CA ILE A 35 -10.74 -13.46 9.29
C ILE A 35 -12.06 -12.84 8.79
N ASN A 36 -12.39 -11.66 9.29
CA ASN A 36 -13.59 -10.95 8.87
C ASN A 36 -13.36 -10.36 7.46
N PRO A 37 -14.11 -10.81 6.44
CA PRO A 37 -13.95 -10.34 5.06
C PRO A 37 -14.15 -8.84 4.93
N LEU A 38 -15.03 -8.22 5.73
CA LEU A 38 -15.23 -6.77 5.72
C LEU A 38 -14.00 -6.01 6.22
N LEU A 39 -13.32 -6.54 7.25
CA LEU A 39 -12.06 -5.94 7.73
C LEU A 39 -10.96 -6.09 6.69
N ALA A 40 -10.88 -7.25 6.02
CA ALA A 40 -9.94 -7.45 4.93
C ALA A 40 -10.20 -6.46 3.78
N MET A 41 -11.46 -6.29 3.36
CA MET A 41 -11.82 -5.32 2.32
C MET A 41 -11.49 -3.87 2.69
N ARG A 42 -11.58 -3.50 3.97
CA ARG A 42 -11.18 -2.17 4.44
C ARG A 42 -9.67 -1.92 4.36
N GLU A 43 -8.85 -2.96 4.27
CA GLU A 43 -7.40 -2.83 4.09
C GLU A 43 -6.98 -2.77 2.61
N LEU A 44 -7.83 -3.21 1.68
CA LEU A 44 -7.53 -3.21 0.24
C LEU A 44 -7.10 -1.86 -0.33
N PRO A 45 -7.75 -0.71 -0.01
CA PRO A 45 -7.32 0.58 -0.54
C PRO A 45 -5.85 0.89 -0.25
N ARG A 46 -5.38 0.58 0.97
CA ARG A 46 -3.98 0.78 1.35
C ARG A 46 -3.03 -0.15 0.59
N ILE A 47 -3.49 -1.36 0.28
CA ILE A 47 -2.73 -2.32 -0.52
C ILE A 47 -2.61 -1.81 -1.96
N TYR A 48 -3.70 -1.33 -2.57
CA TYR A 48 -3.65 -0.71 -3.90
C TYR A 48 -2.75 0.54 -3.93
N GLU A 49 -2.88 1.44 -2.95
CA GLU A 49 -2.01 2.63 -2.84
C GLU A 49 -0.53 2.24 -2.80
N ARG A 50 -0.17 1.28 -1.93
CA ARG A 50 1.21 0.83 -1.81
C ARG A 50 1.71 0.14 -3.09
N MET A 51 0.87 -0.62 -3.77
CA MET A 51 1.22 -1.18 -5.08
C MET A 51 1.46 -0.07 -6.10
N GLY A 52 0.63 0.98 -6.12
CA GLY A 52 0.81 2.14 -6.97
C GLY A 52 2.16 2.82 -6.75
N ASP A 53 2.55 3.03 -5.49
CA ASP A 53 3.87 3.57 -5.12
C ASP A 53 5.00 2.66 -5.65
N CYS A 54 4.91 1.35 -5.46
CA CYS A 54 5.91 0.41 -5.95
C CYS A 54 6.04 0.40 -7.49
N LEU A 55 4.91 0.53 -8.20
CA LEU A 55 4.88 0.61 -9.66
C LEU A 55 5.51 1.92 -10.14
N LEU A 56 5.17 3.05 -9.52
CA LEU A 56 5.77 4.35 -9.79
C LEU A 56 7.28 4.32 -9.57
N ASP A 57 7.75 3.80 -8.44
CA ASP A 57 9.18 3.66 -8.15
C ASP A 57 9.89 2.79 -9.19
N ARG A 58 9.23 1.74 -9.68
CA ARG A 58 9.77 0.88 -10.74
C ARG A 58 9.79 1.59 -12.10
N MET A 59 8.78 2.40 -12.42
CA MET A 59 8.79 3.24 -13.62
C MET A 59 9.94 4.24 -13.59
N HIS A 60 10.16 4.93 -12.47
CA HIS A 60 11.29 5.86 -12.33
C HIS A 60 12.65 5.17 -12.54
N ARG A 61 12.83 3.96 -11.99
CA ARG A 61 14.06 3.15 -12.20
C ARG A 61 14.25 2.71 -13.66
N HIS A 62 13.19 2.62 -14.45
CA HIS A 62 13.21 2.18 -15.85
C HIS A 62 12.83 3.29 -16.84
N ALA A 63 12.96 4.57 -16.47
CA ALA A 63 12.52 5.70 -17.30
C ALA A 63 13.15 5.73 -18.72
N GLY A 64 14.33 5.15 -18.89
CA GLY A 64 14.98 5.00 -20.20
C GLY A 64 14.47 3.85 -21.08
N ASN A 65 13.51 3.05 -20.60
CA ASN A 65 12.91 1.93 -21.34
C ASN A 65 11.40 2.18 -21.54
N PRO A 66 10.99 2.73 -22.71
CA PRO A 66 9.60 3.05 -23.00
C PRO A 66 8.67 1.84 -22.98
N GLY A 67 9.16 0.65 -23.37
CA GLY A 67 8.38 -0.58 -23.39
C GLY A 67 8.00 -1.03 -21.97
N VAL A 68 8.97 -1.01 -21.06
CA VAL A 68 8.74 -1.33 -19.63
C VAL A 68 7.83 -0.28 -19.00
N THR A 69 8.09 1.01 -19.26
CA THR A 69 7.30 2.11 -18.71
C THR A 69 5.83 2.04 -19.15
N ARG A 70 5.57 1.70 -20.42
CA ARG A 70 4.20 1.53 -20.94
C ARG A 70 3.47 0.36 -20.27
N SER A 71 4.15 -0.77 -20.06
CA SER A 71 3.56 -1.92 -19.38
C SER A 71 3.21 -1.59 -17.92
N LEU A 72 4.14 -0.97 -17.19
CA LEU A 72 3.93 -0.55 -15.80
C LEU A 72 2.83 0.51 -15.68
N SER A 73 2.73 1.44 -16.64
CA SER A 73 1.65 2.45 -16.68
C SER A 73 0.27 1.80 -16.75
N ARG A 74 0.08 0.76 -17.57
CA ARG A 74 -1.19 0.04 -17.65
C ARG A 74 -1.55 -0.63 -16.32
N GLN A 75 -0.57 -1.23 -15.65
CA GLN A 75 -0.75 -1.84 -14.33
C GLN A 75 -1.11 -0.77 -13.29
N LEU A 76 -0.47 0.40 -13.36
CA LEU A 76 -0.76 1.53 -12.46
C LEU A 76 -2.18 2.06 -12.67
N ASP A 77 -2.62 2.24 -13.91
CA ASP A 77 -3.97 2.69 -14.24
C ASP A 77 -5.03 1.70 -13.71
N TRP A 78 -4.79 0.40 -13.88
CA TRP A 78 -5.65 -0.65 -13.36
C TRP A 78 -5.72 -0.63 -11.82
N VAL A 79 -4.56 -0.60 -11.14
CA VAL A 79 -4.48 -0.50 -9.68
C VAL A 79 -5.22 0.74 -9.16
N GLY A 80 -5.04 1.89 -9.81
CA GLY A 80 -5.72 3.14 -9.45
C GLY A 80 -7.23 3.06 -9.60
N THR A 81 -7.70 2.48 -10.71
CA THR A 81 -9.14 2.28 -10.96
C THR A 81 -9.77 1.38 -9.90
N ARG A 82 -9.09 0.29 -9.51
CA ARG A 82 -9.58 -0.62 -8.47
C ARG A 82 -9.56 0.00 -7.08
N ALA A 83 -8.54 0.78 -6.75
CA ALA A 83 -8.51 1.54 -5.50
C ALA A 83 -9.73 2.47 -5.38
N GLN A 84 -10.07 3.19 -6.45
CA GLN A 84 -11.22 4.08 -6.49
C GLN A 84 -12.55 3.32 -6.32
N LEU A 85 -12.69 2.18 -7.00
CA LEU A 85 -13.87 1.33 -6.90
C LEU A 85 -14.08 0.81 -5.48
N VAL A 86 -13.05 0.21 -4.86
CA VAL A 86 -13.18 -0.30 -3.49
C VAL A 86 -13.45 0.84 -2.49
N ASN A 87 -12.80 1.99 -2.67
CA ASN A 87 -13.06 3.17 -1.85
C ASN A 87 -14.51 3.67 -1.97
N SER A 88 -15.14 3.59 -3.15
CA SER A 88 -16.54 4.00 -3.30
C SER A 88 -17.51 3.09 -2.55
N PHE A 89 -17.27 1.77 -2.55
CA PHE A 89 -18.02 0.82 -1.73
C PHE A 89 -17.84 1.07 -0.24
N ILE A 90 -16.61 1.35 0.21
CA ILE A 90 -16.33 1.70 1.61
C ILE A 90 -17.05 3.00 2.00
N ALA A 91 -17.03 4.01 1.13
CA ALA A 91 -17.71 5.28 1.36
C ALA A 91 -19.24 5.15 1.41
N ALA A 92 -19.81 4.21 0.64
CA ALA A 92 -21.24 3.87 0.66
C ALA A 92 -21.67 3.13 1.94
N GLY A 93 -20.72 2.61 2.73
CA GLY A 93 -20.96 2.02 4.05
C GLY A 93 -20.99 0.49 4.07
N ASP A 94 -21.18 -0.08 5.26
CA ASP A 94 -21.04 -1.52 5.51
C ASP A 94 -22.03 -2.39 4.71
N GLY A 95 -23.22 -1.86 4.39
CA GLY A 95 -24.18 -2.57 3.55
C GLY A 95 -23.70 -2.77 2.12
N ALA A 96 -23.12 -1.74 1.50
CA ALA A 96 -22.56 -1.82 0.16
C ALA A 96 -21.30 -2.70 0.12
N LEU A 97 -20.44 -2.58 1.15
CA LEU A 97 -19.27 -3.44 1.29
C LEU A 97 -19.65 -4.91 1.53
N GLY A 98 -20.70 -5.15 2.32
CA GLY A 98 -21.27 -6.48 2.53
C GLY A 98 -21.84 -7.08 1.26
N TYR A 99 -22.53 -6.28 0.43
CA TYR A 99 -23.00 -6.70 -0.88
C TYR A 99 -21.84 -7.13 -1.79
N LEU A 100 -20.78 -6.32 -1.87
CA LEU A 100 -19.57 -6.64 -2.63
C LEU A 100 -18.91 -7.95 -2.14
N CYS A 101 -18.84 -8.16 -0.83
CA CYS A 101 -18.32 -9.40 -0.25
C CYS A 101 -19.24 -10.61 -0.47
N ALA A 102 -20.56 -10.41 -0.52
CA ALA A 102 -21.54 -11.48 -0.67
C ALA A 102 -21.47 -12.16 -2.04
N GLU A 103 -20.90 -11.48 -3.04
CA GLU A 103 -20.65 -12.07 -4.36
C GLU A 103 -19.49 -13.07 -4.37
N SER A 104 -18.66 -13.08 -3.32
CA SER A 104 -17.58 -14.05 -3.14
C SER A 104 -18.11 -15.43 -2.75
N LEU A 105 -17.60 -16.45 -3.42
CA LEU A 105 -17.93 -17.86 -3.15
C LEU A 105 -17.36 -18.34 -1.81
N SER A 106 -16.31 -17.69 -1.30
CA SER A 106 -15.65 -18.06 -0.04
C SER A 106 -15.06 -16.82 0.66
N PRO A 107 -15.76 -16.26 1.65
CA PRO A 107 -15.28 -15.07 2.37
C PRO A 107 -13.94 -15.26 3.07
N GLU A 108 -13.65 -16.47 3.56
CA GLU A 108 -12.35 -16.83 4.18
C GLU A 108 -11.21 -16.82 3.15
N ARG A 109 -11.50 -17.28 1.92
CA ARG A 109 -10.53 -17.24 0.82
C ARG A 109 -10.23 -15.81 0.41
N LEU A 110 -11.25 -14.95 0.29
CA LEU A 110 -11.07 -13.53 0.00
C LEU A 110 -10.16 -12.87 1.04
N ALA A 111 -10.45 -13.09 2.32
CA ALA A 111 -9.63 -12.59 3.42
C ALA A 111 -8.16 -13.06 3.35
N SER A 112 -7.94 -14.34 3.05
CA SER A 112 -6.61 -14.92 2.89
C SER A 112 -5.86 -14.35 1.68
N LEU A 113 -6.55 -14.12 0.57
CA LEU A 113 -5.99 -13.47 -0.62
C LEU A 113 -5.55 -12.04 -0.31
N VAL A 114 -6.36 -11.27 0.40
CA VAL A 114 -6.01 -9.91 0.84
C VAL A 114 -4.74 -9.93 1.71
N GLU A 115 -4.65 -10.84 2.68
CA GLU A 115 -3.49 -10.95 3.56
C GLU A 115 -2.21 -11.33 2.78
N LEU A 116 -2.30 -12.35 1.91
CA LEU A 116 -1.18 -12.79 1.08
C LEU A 116 -0.73 -11.67 0.13
N THR A 117 -1.67 -10.92 -0.43
CA THR A 117 -1.37 -9.77 -1.28
C THR A 117 -0.61 -8.71 -0.50
N ALA A 118 -1.10 -8.34 0.70
CA ALA A 118 -0.44 -7.36 1.55
C ALA A 118 1.02 -7.74 1.86
N ARG A 119 1.26 -9.04 2.13
CA ARG A 119 2.60 -9.59 2.38
C ARG A 119 3.51 -9.42 1.16
N HIS A 120 3.05 -9.81 -0.03
CA HIS A 120 3.89 -9.75 -1.23
C HIS A 120 4.10 -8.33 -1.78
N VAL A 121 3.16 -7.41 -1.57
CA VAL A 121 3.38 -5.98 -1.80
C VAL A 121 4.47 -5.47 -0.85
N ALA A 122 4.46 -5.90 0.41
CA ALA A 122 5.47 -5.48 1.38
C ALA A 122 6.88 -5.98 1.06
N GLU A 123 6.97 -7.15 0.45
CA GLU A 123 8.21 -7.76 -0.06
C GLU A 123 8.62 -7.25 -1.45
N GLU A 124 7.88 -6.29 -2.04
CA GLU A 124 8.08 -5.79 -3.41
C GLU A 124 8.06 -6.90 -4.50
N ARG A 125 7.38 -8.02 -4.26
CA ARG A 125 7.20 -9.12 -5.22
C ARG A 125 6.06 -8.80 -6.19
N LEU A 126 6.22 -7.73 -6.96
CA LEU A 126 5.14 -7.11 -7.76
C LEU A 126 4.38 -8.09 -8.67
N PRO A 127 5.02 -8.99 -9.44
CA PRO A 127 4.27 -9.91 -10.30
C PRO A 127 3.32 -10.82 -9.52
N VAL A 128 3.76 -11.31 -8.34
CA VAL A 128 2.95 -12.17 -7.48
C VAL A 128 1.81 -11.37 -6.85
N ALA A 129 2.12 -10.18 -6.35
CA ALA A 129 1.10 -9.33 -5.74
C ALA A 129 0.04 -8.87 -6.75
N LEU A 130 0.42 -8.49 -7.99
CA LEU A 130 -0.53 -8.16 -9.05
C LEU A 130 -1.43 -9.34 -9.41
N PHE A 131 -0.85 -10.54 -9.56
CA PHE A 131 -1.63 -11.76 -9.78
C PHE A 131 -2.64 -12.02 -8.65
N LEU A 132 -2.23 -11.84 -7.38
CA LEU A 132 -3.15 -12.02 -6.26
C LEU A 132 -4.25 -10.95 -6.23
N MET A 133 -3.95 -9.72 -6.63
CA MET A 133 -4.96 -8.66 -6.78
C MET A 133 -5.97 -9.01 -7.88
N GLU A 134 -5.53 -9.59 -9.00
CA GLU A 134 -6.44 -10.12 -10.04
C GLU A 134 -7.32 -11.25 -9.48
N LYS A 135 -6.78 -12.12 -8.63
CA LYS A 135 -7.57 -13.15 -7.94
C LYS A 135 -8.59 -12.58 -6.96
N ILE A 136 -8.28 -11.46 -6.32
CA ILE A 136 -9.26 -10.73 -5.49
C ILE A 136 -10.38 -10.17 -6.37
N ASP A 137 -10.04 -9.54 -7.50
CA ASP A 137 -11.04 -9.05 -8.45
C ASP A 137 -11.95 -10.19 -8.98
N GLU A 138 -11.39 -11.37 -9.28
CA GLU A 138 -12.16 -12.56 -9.67
C GLU A 138 -13.14 -12.99 -8.58
N GLU A 139 -12.70 -13.06 -7.32
CA GLU A 139 -13.56 -13.41 -6.18
C GLU A 139 -14.65 -12.37 -5.94
N LEU A 140 -14.38 -11.11 -6.24
CA LEU A 140 -15.33 -10.00 -6.11
C LEU A 140 -16.15 -9.75 -7.38
N ARG A 141 -15.96 -10.54 -8.44
CA ARG A 141 -16.60 -10.39 -9.76
C ARG A 141 -16.44 -8.99 -10.36
N LEU A 142 -15.27 -8.38 -10.17
CA LEU A 142 -14.92 -7.06 -10.69
C LEU A 142 -14.27 -7.12 -12.09
N ALA A 143 -13.98 -8.33 -12.58
CA ALA A 143 -13.28 -8.62 -13.84
C ALA A 143 -14.19 -8.49 -15.07
#